data_AF-A0A0S8ADL5-F1
#
_entry.id   AF-A0A0S8ADL5-F1
#
_cell.length_a   1.000
_cell.length_b   1.000
_cell.length_c   1.000
_cell.angle_alpha   90.00
_cell.angle_beta   90.00
_cell.angle_gamma   90.00
#
_symmetry.space_group_name_H-M   'P 1'
#
loop_
_entity.id
_entity.type
_entity.pdbx_description
1 polymer ?
#
loop_
_entity_poly.entity_id
_entity_poly.type
_entity_poly.pdbx_seq_one_letter_code
_entity_poly.pdbx_strand_id
1 'polypeptide(L)'
;MVTPCLTCHRDAAPSGEEHLIFRIEHEACASCHAEDDPHAAQFEGRACTDCHDTESFKVKAFDHDETRYALDGRHRDVPCASCHTERIEAGGQKVRIYRPLGMDCKDCHGGGA
;
A
#
# COMPACT_ATOMS: atom_id res chain seq x y z
N MET A 1 16.25 20.45 8.08
CA MET A 1 17.32 19.82 8.90
C MET A 1 17.70 18.55 8.18
N VAL A 2 18.96 18.39 7.78
CA VAL A 2 19.41 17.23 7.00
C VAL A 2 19.63 16.08 7.97
N THR A 3 18.88 14.99 7.82
CA THR A 3 19.11 13.76 8.61
C THR A 3 20.52 13.26 8.33
N PRO A 4 21.40 13.17 9.33
CA PRO A 4 22.77 12.70 9.13
C PRO A 4 22.80 11.28 8.58
N CYS A 5 23.71 10.98 7.64
CA CYS A 5 23.85 9.64 7.06
C CYS A 5 24.04 8.55 8.14
N LEU A 6 24.69 8.92 9.25
CA LEU A 6 24.94 8.08 10.43
C LEU A 6 23.67 7.67 11.19
N THR A 7 22.53 8.31 10.93
CA THR A 7 21.26 7.94 11.56
C THR A 7 20.84 6.51 11.16
N CYS A 8 21.13 6.11 9.92
CA CYS A 8 20.85 4.77 9.38
C CYS A 8 22.11 3.90 9.20
N HIS A 9 23.32 4.48 9.20
CA HIS A 9 24.58 3.74 9.01
C HIS A 9 25.44 3.75 10.29
N ARG A 10 25.25 2.75 11.16
CA ARG A 10 25.88 2.68 12.49
C ARG A 10 27.01 1.66 12.61
N ASP A 11 27.17 0.77 11.63
CA ASP A 11 28.07 -0.37 11.74
C ASP A 11 29.32 -0.20 10.86
N ALA A 12 30.49 -0.52 11.44
CA ALA A 12 31.76 -0.55 10.73
C ALA A 12 31.88 -1.81 9.85
N ALA A 13 32.55 -1.69 8.70
CA ALA A 13 32.80 -2.84 7.83
C ALA A 13 33.69 -3.88 8.54
N PRO A 14 33.47 -5.20 8.31
CA PRO A 14 34.31 -6.27 8.86
C PRO A 14 35.79 -6.18 8.43
N SER A 15 36.08 -5.43 7.36
CA SER A 15 37.42 -5.19 6.82
C SER A 15 38.20 -4.09 7.54
N GLY A 16 37.58 -3.35 8.47
CA GLY A 16 38.23 -2.20 9.12
C GLY A 16 38.45 -0.99 8.20
N GLU A 17 37.86 -1.03 7.00
CA GLU A 17 37.84 0.07 6.04
C GLU A 17 36.62 0.95 6.29
N GLU A 18 36.74 2.28 6.18
CA GLU A 18 35.62 3.21 6.24
C GLU A 18 34.85 3.23 4.90
N HIS A 19 34.50 2.04 4.41
CA HIS A 19 33.57 1.89 3.30
C HIS A 19 32.18 1.69 3.86
N LEU A 20 31.31 2.66 3.58
CA LEU A 20 29.87 2.56 3.85
C LEU A 20 29.33 1.33 3.13
N ILE A 21 29.02 0.27 3.89
CA ILE A 21 28.34 -0.87 3.30
C ILE A 21 26.88 -0.45 3.11
N PHE A 22 26.49 -0.22 1.86
CA PHE A 22 25.07 -0.20 1.47
C PHE A 22 24.55 -1.64 1.52
N ARG A 23 24.40 -2.21 2.71
CA ARG A 23 23.55 -3.39 2.89
C ARG A 23 22.12 -2.90 2.89
N ILE A 24 21.62 -2.63 1.68
CA ILE A 24 20.19 -2.69 1.44
C ILE A 24 19.84 -4.19 1.48
N GLU A 25 19.86 -4.77 2.67
CA GLU A 25 19.23 -6.06 2.94
C GLU A 25 17.74 -5.77 3.14
N HIS A 26 17.11 -5.23 2.10
CA HIS A 26 15.70 -4.83 2.13
C HIS A 26 14.89 -5.88 1.40
N GLU A 27 14.56 -6.97 2.09
CA GLU A 27 13.68 -7.99 1.54
C GLU A 27 12.22 -7.49 1.42
N ALA A 28 11.89 -6.37 2.09
CA ALA A 28 10.54 -5.80 2.11
C ALA A 28 10.54 -4.28 1.87
N CYS A 29 9.61 -3.79 1.04
CA CYS A 29 9.48 -2.37 0.70
C CYS A 29 9.29 -1.46 1.94
N ALA A 30 8.64 -1.98 2.98
CA ALA A 30 8.39 -1.28 4.23
C ALA A 30 9.67 -0.96 5.02
N SER A 31 10.82 -1.58 4.73
CA SER A 31 12.08 -1.26 5.41
C SER A 31 12.50 0.20 5.22
N CYS A 32 12.07 0.84 4.13
CA CYS A 32 12.27 2.27 3.86
C CYS A 32 10.95 3.05 3.79
N HIS A 33 9.88 2.44 3.29
CA HIS A 33 8.59 3.09 3.06
C HIS A 33 7.56 2.85 4.17
N ALA A 34 7.99 2.59 5.40
CA ALA A 34 7.08 2.38 6.53
C ALA A 34 6.18 3.61 6.79
N GLU A 35 6.73 4.82 6.69
CA GLU A 35 5.98 6.06 6.92
C GLU A 35 5.24 6.56 5.67
N ASP A 36 5.54 6.00 4.50
CA ASP A 36 4.94 6.36 3.21
C ASP A 36 3.77 5.44 2.82
N ASP A 37 3.28 4.57 3.73
CA ASP A 37 2.24 3.59 3.41
C ASP A 37 0.91 4.29 3.04
N PRO A 38 0.50 4.28 1.74
CA PRO A 38 -0.74 4.92 1.31
C PRO A 38 -1.98 4.13 1.76
N HIS A 39 -1.80 2.93 2.32
CA HIS A 39 -2.86 2.07 2.79
C HIS A 39 -3.10 2.15 4.30
N ALA A 40 -2.29 2.90 5.05
CA ALA A 40 -2.41 3.06 6.50
C ALA A 40 -2.62 1.72 7.23
N ALA A 41 -1.72 0.77 6.99
CA ALA A 41 -1.69 -0.57 7.57
C ALA A 41 -2.89 -1.49 7.24
N GLN A 42 -3.75 -1.13 6.28
CA GLN A 42 -4.89 -1.98 5.88
C GLN A 42 -4.48 -3.37 5.35
N PHE A 43 -3.22 -3.58 4.95
CA PHE A 43 -2.71 -4.82 4.38
C PHE A 43 -1.56 -5.44 5.20
N GLU A 44 -1.59 -5.28 6.53
CA GLU A 44 -0.62 -5.93 7.43
C GLU A 44 -0.43 -7.42 7.07
N GLY A 45 0.84 -7.85 6.93
CA GLY A 45 1.22 -9.21 6.56
C GLY A 45 1.23 -9.51 5.05
N ARG A 46 0.96 -8.53 4.18
CA ARG A 46 1.08 -8.67 2.71
C ARG A 46 2.28 -7.90 2.19
N ALA A 47 2.93 -8.44 1.15
CA ALA A 47 4.01 -7.75 0.48
C ALA A 47 3.43 -6.77 -0.55
N CYS A 48 4.07 -5.61 -0.73
CA CYS A 48 3.63 -4.63 -1.73
C CYS A 48 3.60 -5.25 -3.15
N THR A 49 4.55 -6.15 -3.42
CA THR A 49 4.68 -6.90 -4.68
C THR A 49 3.57 -7.91 -4.94
N ASP A 50 2.73 -8.21 -3.94
CA ASP A 50 1.52 -9.04 -4.13
C ASP A 50 0.52 -8.34 -5.06
N CYS A 51 0.52 -7.00 -5.07
CA CYS A 51 -0.40 -6.20 -5.89
C CYS A 51 0.35 -5.29 -6.87
N HIS A 52 1.45 -4.67 -6.45
CA HIS A 52 2.16 -3.65 -7.20
C HIS A 52 3.35 -4.21 -8.00
N ASP A 53 3.62 -3.62 -9.15
CA ASP A 53 4.86 -3.84 -9.89
C ASP A 53 6.00 -2.96 -9.40
N THR A 54 7.24 -3.39 -9.65
CA THR A 54 8.43 -2.69 -9.16
C THR A 54 8.89 -1.56 -10.08
N GLU A 55 8.37 -1.46 -11.30
CA GLU A 55 8.81 -0.47 -12.29
C GLU A 55 7.95 0.80 -12.23
N SER A 56 6.64 0.63 -12.20
CA SER A 56 5.64 1.70 -12.23
C SER A 56 4.82 1.81 -10.95
N PHE A 57 4.95 0.83 -10.04
CA PHE A 57 4.15 0.73 -8.82
C PHE A 57 2.64 0.74 -9.06
N LYS A 58 2.22 0.34 -10.27
CA LYS A 58 0.81 0.14 -10.60
C LYS A 58 0.38 -1.23 -10.14
N VAL A 59 -0.91 -1.37 -9.87
CA VAL A 59 -1.49 -2.67 -9.57
C VAL A 59 -1.42 -3.53 -10.84
N LYS A 60 -0.74 -4.68 -10.77
CA LYS A 60 -0.60 -5.61 -11.92
C LYS A 60 -1.95 -6.22 -12.29
N ALA A 61 -2.63 -6.76 -11.28
CA ALA A 61 -3.99 -7.27 -11.31
C ALA A 61 -4.41 -7.55 -9.85
N PHE A 62 -5.69 -7.33 -9.54
CA PHE A 62 -6.31 -7.82 -8.31
C PHE A 62 -7.57 -8.55 -8.71
N ASP A 63 -7.68 -9.82 -8.32
CA ASP A 63 -8.84 -10.64 -8.67
C ASP A 63 -9.89 -10.59 -7.56
N HIS A 64 -11.03 -9.98 -7.86
CA HIS A 64 -12.15 -9.93 -6.93
C HIS A 64 -12.85 -11.29 -6.76
N ASP A 65 -12.63 -12.24 -7.67
CA ASP A 65 -13.18 -13.59 -7.57
C ASP A 65 -12.55 -14.37 -6.39
N GLU A 66 -11.40 -13.93 -5.88
CA GLU A 66 -10.76 -14.44 -4.66
C GLU A 66 -11.30 -13.81 -3.36
N THR A 67 -12.25 -12.88 -3.47
CA THR A 67 -12.79 -12.13 -2.33
C THR A 67 -14.21 -12.57 -2.00
N ARG A 68 -14.74 -12.08 -0.86
CA ARG A 68 -16.15 -12.31 -0.49
C ARG A 68 -17.16 -11.62 -1.43
N TYR A 69 -16.71 -10.73 -2.31
CA TYR A 69 -17.54 -9.98 -3.24
C TYR A 69 -16.94 -10.06 -4.64
N ALA A 70 -17.29 -11.13 -5.35
CA ALA A 70 -16.91 -11.32 -6.75
C ALA A 70 -17.60 -10.26 -7.62
N LEU A 71 -16.84 -9.67 -8.55
CA LEU A 71 -17.37 -8.69 -9.48
C LEU A 71 -17.91 -9.40 -10.73
N ASP A 72 -19.16 -9.10 -11.09
CA ASP A 72 -19.79 -9.67 -12.27
C ASP A 72 -20.38 -8.58 -13.19
N GLY A 73 -20.48 -8.90 -14.47
CA GLY A 73 -20.94 -8.01 -15.53
C GLY A 73 -20.21 -6.68 -15.52
N ARG A 74 -20.97 -5.58 -15.58
CA ARG A 74 -20.44 -4.21 -15.63
C ARG A 74 -19.61 -3.81 -14.40
N HIS A 75 -19.76 -4.49 -13.26
CA HIS A 75 -18.97 -4.18 -12.08
C HIS A 75 -17.49 -4.55 -12.25
N ARG A 76 -17.12 -5.40 -13.22
CA ARG A 76 -15.71 -5.67 -13.52
C ARG A 76 -14.99 -4.47 -14.15
N ASP A 77 -15.76 -3.55 -14.75
CA ASP A 77 -15.22 -2.39 -15.46
C ASP A 77 -15.22 -1.11 -14.59
N VAL A 78 -15.77 -1.16 -13.37
CA VAL A 78 -15.80 0.04 -12.52
C VAL A 78 -14.43 0.28 -11.87
N PRO A 79 -13.95 1.55 -11.80
CA PRO A 79 -12.72 1.86 -11.11
C PRO A 79 -12.79 1.47 -9.62
N CYS A 80 -11.68 1.03 -9.03
CA CYS A 80 -11.62 0.66 -7.61
C CYS A 80 -12.18 1.77 -6.69
N ALA A 81 -11.95 3.04 -7.07
CA ALA A 81 -12.39 4.24 -6.35
C ALA A 81 -13.92 4.38 -6.23
N SER A 82 -14.69 3.74 -7.12
CA SER A 82 -16.15 3.83 -7.14
C SER A 82 -16.79 3.14 -5.94
N CYS A 83 -16.12 2.13 -5.38
CA CYS A 83 -16.55 1.45 -4.16
C CYS A 83 -15.62 1.75 -2.98
N HIS A 84 -14.30 1.72 -3.22
CA HIS A 84 -13.28 2.00 -2.21
C HIS A 84 -13.07 3.51 -2.07
N THR A 85 -13.89 4.11 -1.22
CA THR A 85 -13.91 5.56 -0.97
C THR A 85 -12.76 6.00 -0.07
N GLU A 86 -12.42 7.28 -0.18
CA GLU A 86 -11.37 7.89 0.65
C GLU A 86 -11.94 8.42 1.96
N ARG A 87 -11.19 8.25 3.05
CA ARG A 87 -11.45 8.83 4.36
C ARG A 87 -10.18 9.50 4.88
N ILE A 88 -10.35 10.51 5.73
CA ILE A 88 -9.25 11.08 6.50
C ILE A 88 -9.08 10.23 7.76
N GLU A 89 -7.94 9.56 7.89
CA GLU A 89 -7.56 8.81 9.09
C GLU A 89 -7.23 9.77 10.25
N ALA A 90 -7.16 9.25 11.48
CA ALA A 90 -6.91 10.05 12.68
C ALA A 90 -5.61 10.89 12.62
N GLY A 91 -4.65 10.49 11.78
CA GLY A 91 -3.40 11.21 11.51
C GLY A 91 -3.48 12.26 10.39
N GLY A 92 -4.65 12.55 9.84
CA GLY A 92 -4.83 13.54 8.76
C GLY A 92 -4.49 13.03 7.36
N GLN A 93 -4.03 11.78 7.22
CA GLN A 93 -3.77 11.14 5.94
C GLN A 93 -5.09 10.81 5.24
N LYS A 94 -5.20 11.17 3.96
CA LYS A 94 -6.32 10.75 3.09
C LYS A 94 -6.02 9.35 2.56
N VAL A 95 -6.83 8.38 2.97
CA VAL A 95 -6.60 6.96 2.72
C VAL A 95 -7.83 6.36 2.04
N ARG A 96 -7.60 5.56 0.99
CA ARG A 96 -8.65 4.75 0.37
C ARG A 96 -8.95 3.53 1.22
N ILE A 97 -10.22 3.34 1.60
CA ILE A 97 -10.64 2.24 2.46
C ILE A 97 -11.02 1.02 1.61
N TYR A 98 -10.33 -0.09 1.86
CA TYR A 98 -10.55 -1.38 1.19
C TYR A 98 -11.38 -2.37 2.01
N ARG A 99 -11.42 -2.21 3.35
CA ARG A 99 -12.28 -3.02 4.22
C ARG A 99 -12.52 -2.37 5.59
N PRO A 100 -13.71 -2.54 6.19
CA PRO A 100 -14.94 -3.11 5.60
C PRO A 100 -15.65 -2.10 4.67
N LEU A 101 -16.45 -2.60 3.73
CA LEU A 101 -17.34 -1.81 2.86
C LEU A 101 -18.77 -2.33 2.98
N GLY A 102 -19.74 -1.43 2.79
CA GLY A 102 -21.12 -1.81 2.48
C GLY A 102 -21.16 -2.50 1.11
N MET A 103 -21.89 -3.61 1.03
CA MET A 103 -21.95 -4.47 -0.16
C MET A 103 -23.40 -4.67 -0.62
N ASP A 104 -24.36 -3.99 0.01
CA ASP A 104 -25.74 -4.04 -0.47
C ASP A 104 -25.84 -3.17 -1.72
N CYS A 105 -26.65 -3.58 -2.70
CA CYS A 105 -26.84 -2.82 -3.94
C CYS A 105 -27.20 -1.35 -3.67
N LYS A 106 -28.01 -1.10 -2.63
CA LYS A 106 -28.45 0.24 -2.22
C LYS A 106 -27.32 1.13 -1.69
N ASP A 107 -26.25 0.54 -1.16
CA ASP A 107 -25.14 1.27 -0.57
C ASP A 107 -24.39 2.06 -1.65
N CYS A 108 -24.51 1.65 -2.92
CA CYS A 108 -23.94 2.34 -4.09
C CYS A 108 -24.99 2.87 -5.08
N HIS A 109 -26.15 2.22 -5.22
CA HIS A 109 -27.17 2.57 -6.23
C HIS A 109 -28.44 3.23 -5.66
N GLY A 110 -28.42 3.67 -4.39
CA GLY A 110 -29.59 4.24 -3.71
C GLY A 110 -29.59 5.77 -3.54
N GLY A 111 -28.55 6.48 -3.99
CA GLY A 111 -28.40 7.93 -3.77
C GLY A 111 -28.19 8.68 -5.08
N GLY A 112 -29.24 9.37 -5.55
CA GLY A 112 -29.11 10.34 -6.63
C GLY A 112 -28.29 11.55 -6.18
N ALA A 113 -27.25 11.84 -6.95
CA ALA A 113 -26.65 13.17 -7.13
C ALA A 113 -26.45 13.37 -8.64
#